data_AF-A0A536JJ66-F1
#
_entry.id   AF-A0A536JJ66-F1
#
_cell.length_a   1.000
_cell.length_b   1.000
_cell.length_c   1.000
_cell.angle_alpha   90.00
_cell.angle_beta   90.00
_cell.angle_gamma   90.00
#
_symmetry.space_group_name_H-M   'P 1'
#
loop_
_entity.id
_entity.type
_entity.pdbx_description
1 polymer ?
#
loop_
_entity_poly.entity_id
_entity_poly.type
_entity_poly.pdbx_seq_one_letter_code
_entity_poly.pdbx_strand_id
1 'polypeptide(L)'
;MFERLADEDFAYLTTIGRRSGKQHTIEIWFALHDGRIYMLSGGGDRADWVKNLRKTPQTRVRIGTQSASATARILRTGTKEDELARQLLDGKYQAWREGKRLSSWARSALPVAIELS
;
A
#
# COMPACT_ATOMS: atom_id res chain seq x y z
N MET A 1 -16.57 5.74 3.53
CA MET A 1 -16.21 6.92 2.69
C MET A 1 -15.23 6.54 1.59
N PHE A 2 -14.09 5.90 1.91
CA PHE A 2 -13.14 5.40 0.91
C PHE A 2 -13.60 4.16 0.12
N GLU A 3 -14.55 3.38 0.64
CA GLU A 3 -15.06 2.17 -0.04
C GLU A 3 -15.61 2.44 -1.45
N ARG A 4 -16.25 3.59 -1.66
CA ARG A 4 -16.76 4.00 -2.98
C ARG A 4 -15.64 4.35 -3.98
N LEU A 5 -14.40 4.43 -3.52
CA LEU A 5 -13.22 4.73 -4.31
C LEU A 5 -12.35 3.49 -4.53
N ALA A 6 -12.83 2.29 -4.16
CA ALA A 6 -12.09 1.05 -4.32
C ALA A 6 -11.73 0.76 -5.80
N ASP A 7 -12.52 1.29 -6.74
CA ASP A 7 -12.32 1.13 -8.19
C ASP A 7 -11.31 2.12 -8.78
N GLU A 8 -10.83 3.11 -8.03
CA GLU A 8 -9.79 4.04 -8.50
C GLU A 8 -8.47 3.30 -8.77
N ASP A 9 -7.74 3.67 -9.82
CA ASP A 9 -6.54 2.97 -10.26
C ASP A 9 -5.34 3.18 -9.33
N PHE A 10 -5.29 4.32 -8.63
CA PHE A 10 -4.16 4.68 -7.79
C PHE A 10 -4.54 5.56 -6.60
N ALA A 11 -3.64 5.54 -5.61
CA ALA A 11 -3.65 6.41 -4.46
C ALA A 11 -2.39 7.27 -4.47
N TYR A 12 -2.44 8.40 -3.77
CA TYR A 12 -1.25 9.16 -3.40
C TYR A 12 -0.94 8.93 -1.93
N LEU A 13 0.30 8.51 -1.66
CA LEU A 13 0.82 8.31 -0.31
C LEU A 13 1.85 9.39 0.00
N THR A 14 1.58 10.20 1.03
CA THR A 14 2.50 11.23 1.51
C THR A 14 3.19 10.77 2.79
N THR A 15 4.51 10.60 2.72
CA THR A 15 5.38 10.21 3.85
C THR A 15 6.24 11.39 4.31
N ILE A 16 6.87 11.28 5.49
CA ILE A 16 7.86 12.26 5.96
C ILE A 16 9.27 11.77 5.61
N GLY A 17 10.00 12.56 4.84
CA GLY A 17 11.36 12.26 4.42
C GLY A 17 12.29 12.07 5.62
N ARG A 18 12.79 10.85 5.82
CA ARG A 18 13.62 10.48 7.01
C ARG A 18 14.89 11.31 7.21
N ARG A 19 15.39 11.96 6.17
CA ARG A 19 16.59 12.81 6.19
C ARG A 19 16.27 14.30 6.21
N SER A 20 15.20 14.72 5.53
CA SER A 20 14.89 16.12 5.29
C SER A 20 13.76 16.66 6.18
N GLY A 21 12.95 15.79 6.79
CA GLY A 21 11.71 16.15 7.48
C GLY A 21 10.60 16.65 6.56
N LYS A 22 10.84 16.78 5.24
CA LYS A 22 9.87 17.29 4.27
C LYS A 22 8.89 16.20 3.84
N GLN A 23 7.69 16.60 3.43
CA GLN A 23 6.73 15.68 2.81
C GLN A 23 7.28 15.10 1.50
N HIS A 24 7.02 13.83 1.27
CA HIS A 24 7.37 13.09 0.06
C HIS A 24 6.14 12.29 -0.40
N THR A 25 5.59 12.66 -1.55
CA THR A 25 4.38 12.05 -2.11
C THR A 25 4.73 11.15 -3.27
N ILE A 26 4.17 9.94 -3.29
CA ILE A 26 4.22 9.02 -4.43
C ILE A 26 2.81 8.73 -4.93
N GLU A 27 2.69 8.36 -6.20
CA GLU A 27 1.53 7.67 -6.75
C GLU A 27 1.78 6.16 -6.65
N ILE A 28 0.77 5.40 -6.22
CA ILE A 28 0.91 3.96 -5.98
C ILE A 28 -0.42 3.24 -6.15
N TRP A 29 -0.36 2.04 -6.72
CA TRP A 29 -1.49 1.13 -6.77
C TRP A 29 -1.89 0.64 -5.38
N PHE A 30 -3.19 0.50 -5.18
CA PHE A 30 -3.76 0.07 -3.91
C PHE A 30 -4.93 -0.89 -4.10
N ALA A 31 -5.26 -1.61 -3.03
CA ALA A 31 -6.56 -2.23 -2.86
C ALA A 31 -7.16 -1.82 -1.52
N LEU A 32 -8.50 -1.81 -1.45
CA LEU A 32 -9.25 -1.54 -0.23
C LEU A 32 -9.99 -2.80 0.18
N HIS A 33 -9.89 -3.18 1.45
CA HIS A 33 -10.60 -4.33 2.00
C HIS A 33 -10.83 -4.12 3.50
N ASP A 34 -12.06 -4.32 3.97
CA ASP A 34 -12.48 -4.14 5.36
C ASP A 34 -11.96 -2.84 6.01
N GLY A 35 -12.11 -1.72 5.30
CA GLY A 35 -11.69 -0.39 5.77
C GLY A 35 -10.17 -0.16 5.82
N ARG A 36 -9.35 -1.14 5.38
CA ARG A 36 -7.89 -1.02 5.28
C ARG A 36 -7.47 -0.81 3.83
N ILE A 37 -6.38 -0.08 3.65
CA ILE A 37 -5.76 0.15 2.33
C ILE A 37 -4.45 -0.64 2.28
N TYR A 38 -4.27 -1.43 1.24
CA TYR A 38 -3.07 -2.25 1.01
C TYR A 38 -2.29 -1.73 -0.19
N MET A 39 -0.96 -1.76 -0.08
CA MET A 39 -0.03 -1.32 -1.13
C MET A 39 1.13 -2.32 -1.25
N LEU A 40 1.69 -2.44 -2.45
CA LEU A 40 2.86 -3.29 -2.72
C LEU A 40 4.03 -2.44 -3.24
N SER A 41 5.15 -2.44 -2.49
CA SER A 41 6.39 -1.81 -2.94
C SER A 41 7.14 -2.74 -3.89
N GLY A 42 7.08 -2.48 -5.20
CA GLY A 42 7.88 -3.19 -6.19
C GLY A 42 9.39 -3.01 -6.00
N GLY A 43 9.82 -1.83 -5.50
CA GLY A 43 11.20 -1.57 -5.09
C GLY A 43 11.57 -2.14 -3.71
N GLY A 44 10.67 -2.92 -3.11
CA GLY A 44 10.86 -3.55 -1.81
C GLY A 44 11.14 -2.56 -0.68
N ASP A 45 12.03 -2.97 0.22
CA ASP A 45 12.53 -2.18 1.35
C ASP A 45 13.48 -1.05 0.95
N ARG A 46 13.94 -1.03 -0.31
CA ARG A 46 14.87 -0.01 -0.82
C ARG A 46 14.16 1.26 -1.26
N ALA A 47 12.86 1.22 -1.52
CA ALA A 47 12.06 2.37 -1.93
C ALA A 47 12.07 3.47 -0.86
N ASP A 48 12.22 4.73 -1.27
CA ASP A 48 12.39 5.82 -0.30
C ASP A 48 11.17 6.03 0.59
N TRP A 49 9.95 5.88 0.06
CA TRP A 49 8.72 5.94 0.85
C TRP A 49 8.68 4.84 1.92
N VAL A 50 9.15 3.62 1.62
CA VAL A 50 9.24 2.54 2.62
C VAL A 50 10.27 2.88 3.70
N LYS A 51 11.45 3.37 3.31
CA LYS A 51 12.47 3.81 4.27
C LYS A 51 11.98 4.96 5.15
N ASN A 52 11.14 5.84 4.61
CA ASN A 52 10.50 6.90 5.36
C ASN A 52 9.51 6.32 6.38
N LEU A 53 8.62 5.42 5.96
CA LEU A 53 7.65 4.77 6.85
C LEU A 53 8.29 3.99 7.99
N ARG A 54 9.43 3.33 7.76
CA ARG A 54 10.18 2.64 8.81
C ARG A 54 10.64 3.57 9.93
N LYS A 55 10.88 4.85 9.61
CA LYS A 55 11.29 5.87 10.59
C LYS A 55 10.10 6.59 11.21
N THR A 56 9.09 6.90 10.40
CA THR A 56 7.90 7.66 10.78
C THR A 56 6.69 7.06 10.07
N PRO A 57 5.88 6.23 10.75
CA PRO A 57 4.76 5.53 10.13
C PRO A 57 3.55 6.42 9.85
N GLN A 58 3.50 7.62 10.45
CA GLN A 58 2.44 8.60 10.17
C GLN A 58 2.49 9.04 8.71
N THR A 59 1.33 8.99 8.06
CA THR A 59 1.20 9.26 6.64
C THR A 59 -0.13 9.94 6.34
N ARG A 60 -0.27 10.44 5.13
CA ARG A 60 -1.54 10.88 4.56
C ARG A 60 -1.77 10.09 3.29
N VAL A 61 -2.96 9.54 3.15
CA VAL A 61 -3.41 8.88 1.92
C VAL A 61 -4.46 9.73 1.23
N ARG A 62 -4.38 9.82 -0.10
CA ARG A 62 -5.40 10.45 -0.93
C ARG A 62 -5.82 9.50 -2.05
N ILE A 63 -7.11 9.30 -2.21
CA ILE A 63 -7.71 8.49 -3.28
C ILE A 63 -8.79 9.36 -3.91
N GLY A 64 -8.73 9.56 -5.23
CA GLY A 64 -9.54 10.58 -5.91
C GLY A 64 -9.42 11.95 -5.22
N THR A 65 -10.55 12.49 -4.78
CA THR A 65 -10.64 13.77 -4.04
C THR A 65 -10.57 13.63 -2.52
N GLN A 66 -10.60 12.41 -1.99
CA GLN A 66 -10.66 12.16 -0.55
C GLN A 66 -9.28 11.97 0.04
N SER A 67 -9.01 12.64 1.17
CA SER A 67 -7.73 12.56 1.88
C SER A 67 -7.93 12.28 3.36
N ALA A 68 -7.08 11.44 3.95
CA ALA A 68 -7.11 11.13 5.38
C ALA A 68 -5.70 10.95 5.95
N SER A 69 -5.56 11.29 7.23
CA SER A 69 -4.41 10.86 8.03
C SER A 69 -4.49 9.35 8.27
N ALA A 70 -3.35 8.70 8.28
CA ALA A 70 -3.27 7.25 8.46
C ALA A 70 -1.94 6.86 9.11
N THR A 71 -1.88 5.62 9.56
CA THR A 71 -0.66 4.97 10.06
C THR A 71 -0.31 3.81 9.15
N ALA A 72 0.93 3.77 8.68
CA ALA A 72 1.42 2.68 7.84
C ALA A 72 2.10 1.59 8.66
N ARG A 73 1.92 0.34 8.24
CA ARG A 73 2.55 -0.84 8.83
C ARG A 73 3.06 -1.77 7.73
N ILE A 74 4.36 -2.07 7.78
CA ILE A 74 4.96 -3.07 6.89
C ILE A 74 4.50 -4.44 7.37
N LEU A 75 3.89 -5.22 6.48
CA LEU A 75 3.37 -6.53 6.83
C LEU A 75 4.51 -7.56 6.92
N ARG A 76 4.39 -8.47 7.87
CA ARG A 76 5.30 -9.60 8.01
C ARG A 76 4.97 -10.65 6.95
N THR A 77 5.99 -11.10 6.24
CA THR A 77 5.86 -12.15 5.22
C THR A 77 5.28 -13.44 5.81
N GLY A 78 4.38 -14.08 5.05
CA GLY A 78 3.76 -15.37 5.40
C GLY A 78 2.65 -15.25 6.45
N THR A 79 2.18 -14.03 6.73
CA THR A 79 0.96 -13.83 7.52
C THR A 79 -0.26 -13.85 6.60
N LYS A 80 -1.44 -14.16 7.15
CA LYS A 80 -2.70 -14.10 6.38
C LYS A 80 -2.97 -12.72 5.77
N GLU A 81 -2.57 -11.65 6.47
CA GLU A 81 -2.73 -10.28 5.99
C GLU A 81 -1.79 -9.98 4.82
N ASP A 82 -0.55 -10.48 4.85
CA ASP A 82 0.38 -10.40 3.71
C ASP A 82 -0.18 -11.15 2.49
N GLU A 83 -0.65 -12.38 2.68
CA GLU A 83 -1.25 -13.18 1.61
C GLU A 83 -2.46 -12.47 0.99
N LEU A 84 -3.37 -11.96 1.82
CA LEU A 84 -4.54 -11.19 1.40
C LEU A 84 -4.15 -9.95 0.60
N ALA A 85 -3.22 -9.14 1.10
CA ALA A 85 -2.76 -7.93 0.43
C ALA A 85 -2.21 -8.26 -0.98
N ARG A 86 -1.41 -9.32 -1.11
CA ARG A 86 -0.89 -9.77 -2.40
C ARG A 86 -1.99 -10.21 -3.34
N GLN A 87 -2.92 -11.04 -2.87
CA GLN A 87 -4.03 -11.54 -3.68
C GLN A 87 -4.94 -10.42 -4.19
N LEU A 88 -5.26 -9.45 -3.34
CA LEU A 88 -6.09 -8.30 -3.72
C LEU A 88 -5.41 -7.46 -4.82
N LEU A 89 -4.13 -7.12 -4.63
CA LEU A 89 -3.39 -6.29 -5.59
C LEU A 89 -3.12 -7.05 -6.90
N ASP A 90 -2.76 -8.33 -6.82
CA ASP A 90 -2.53 -9.15 -8.02
C ASP A 90 -3.82 -9.38 -8.80
N GLY A 91 -4.94 -9.58 -8.09
CA GLY A 91 -6.27 -9.70 -8.70
C GLY A 91 -6.65 -8.42 -9.44
N LYS A 92 -6.45 -7.26 -8.80
CA LYS A 92 -6.82 -5.97 -9.36
C LYS A 92 -5.95 -5.56 -10.56
N TYR A 93 -4.63 -5.75 -10.49
CA TYR A 93 -3.70 -5.17 -11.50
C TYR A 93 -3.00 -6.19 -12.40
N GLN A 94 -3.10 -7.49 -12.12
CA GLN A 94 -2.44 -8.54 -12.90
C GLN A 94 -3.40 -9.68 -13.27
N ALA A 95 -4.70 -9.47 -13.10
CA ALA A 95 -5.76 -10.43 -13.41
C ALA A 95 -5.61 -11.80 -12.70
N TRP A 96 -4.97 -11.82 -11.52
CA TRP A 96 -4.88 -13.04 -10.72
C TRP A 96 -6.26 -13.50 -10.25
N ARG A 97 -6.41 -14.82 -10.08
CA ARG A 97 -7.63 -15.47 -9.57
C ARG A 97 -7.26 -16.58 -8.61
N GLU A 98 -8.16 -16.88 -7.68
CA GLU A 98 -7.97 -17.94 -6.69
C GLU A 98 -7.55 -19.28 -7.34
N GLY A 99 -6.64 -19.98 -6.68
CA GLY A 99 -6.03 -21.22 -7.19
C GLY A 99 -4.95 -21.02 -8.26
N LYS A 100 -4.71 -19.81 -8.76
CA LYS A 100 -3.56 -19.51 -9.63
C LYS A 100 -2.34 -19.11 -8.81
N ARG A 101 -1.16 -19.25 -9.43
CA ARG A 101 0.08 -18.72 -8.87
C ARG A 101 0.09 -17.19 -8.98
N LEU A 102 0.44 -16.51 -7.90
CA LEU A 102 0.65 -15.06 -7.90
C LEU A 102 1.73 -14.64 -8.90
N SER A 103 1.57 -13.45 -9.50
CA SER A 103 2.53 -12.86 -10.42
C SER A 103 3.91 -12.69 -9.76
N SER A 104 4.94 -12.51 -10.59
CA SER A 104 6.29 -12.27 -10.06
C SER A 104 6.35 -11.01 -9.19
N TRP A 105 5.65 -9.96 -9.62
CA TRP A 105 5.54 -8.70 -8.87
C TRP A 105 4.87 -8.92 -7.50
N ALA A 106 3.67 -9.50 -7.49
CA ALA A 106 2.92 -9.70 -6.26
C ALA A 106 3.63 -10.64 -5.28
N ARG A 107 4.50 -11.56 -5.73
CA ARG A 107 5.29 -12.44 -4.84
C ARG A 107 6.54 -11.79 -4.25
N SER A 108 7.14 -10.83 -4.96
CA SER A 108 8.44 -10.24 -4.58
C SER A 108 8.32 -8.87 -3.93
N ALA A 109 7.22 -8.16 -4.17
CA ALA A 109 6.99 -6.84 -3.60
C ALA A 109 6.88 -6.88 -2.07
N LEU A 110 7.22 -5.77 -1.42
CA LEU A 110 7.05 -5.60 0.03
C LEU A 110 5.62 -5.09 0.33
N PRO A 111 4.82 -5.82 1.11
CA PRO A 111 3.46 -5.45 1.48
C PRO A 111 3.41 -4.40 2.58
N VAL A 112 2.52 -3.42 2.43
CA VAL A 112 2.26 -2.36 3.41
C VAL A 112 0.76 -2.19 3.59
N ALA A 113 0.30 -2.21 4.83
CA ALA A 113 -1.05 -1.82 5.21
C ALA A 113 -1.06 -0.35 5.67
N ILE A 114 -2.11 0.37 5.30
CA ILE A 114 -2.39 1.74 5.69
C ILE A 114 -3.72 1.74 6.45
N GLU A 115 -3.65 2.08 7.72
CA GLU A 115 -4.78 2.12 8.64
C GLU A 115 -5.21 3.58 8.83
N LEU A 116 -6.43 3.91 8.38
CA LEU A 116 -7.00 5.25 8.52
C LEU A 116 -7.21 5.57 10.00
N SER A 117 -6.93 6.83 10.38
CA SER A 117 -7.14 7.34 11.75
C SER A 117 -8.53 7.95 11.94
#